data_AF-A0A9D9K8J5-F1
#
_entry.id   AF-A0A9D9K8J5-F1
#
_cell.length_a   1.000
_cell.length_b   1.000
_cell.length_c   1.000
_cell.angle_alpha   90.00
_cell.angle_beta   90.00
_cell.angle_gamma   90.00
#
_symmetry.space_group_name_H-M   'P 1'
#
loop_
_entity.id
_entity.type
_entity.pdbx_description
1 polymer ?
#
loop_
_entity_poly.entity_id
_entity_poly.type
_entity_poly.pdbx_seq_one_letter_code
_entity_poly.pdbx_strand_id
1 'polypeptide(L)'
;MAMSEILPILISITQSINSIKSISGRIPRSILPGSGRTYEDLENHITTLEGQVENLKDKINTKFPELSRLIRSYSRTISDIRIAGALSDKIGELYGLSSEMIKFTSMFTNNIQSDYSRVTSGVQNLPELSVEERGSLERIFVEIRDLIRDLRDSNQSNSESIRRNLERISTRYSDAEFLLSKLLNKILASLDPR
;
A
#
# COMPACT_ATOMS: atom_id res chain seq x y z
N MET A 1 7.55 -10.34 -6.83
CA MET A 1 7.82 -11.38 -5.83
C MET A 1 6.62 -11.45 -4.89
N ALA A 2 5.96 -12.59 -4.79
CA ALA A 2 4.79 -12.74 -3.93
C ALA A 2 5.20 -12.87 -2.45
N MET A 3 4.34 -12.45 -1.51
CA MET A 3 4.59 -12.62 -0.06
C MET A 3 4.96 -14.07 0.32
N SER A 4 4.41 -15.03 -0.42
CA SER A 4 4.67 -16.47 -0.30
C SER A 4 6.11 -16.87 -0.64
N GLU A 5 6.83 -16.06 -1.43
CA GLU A 5 8.22 -16.31 -1.82
C GLU A 5 9.20 -15.66 -0.83
N ILE A 6 8.79 -14.61 -0.14
CA ILE A 6 9.64 -13.88 0.81
C ILE A 6 9.64 -14.54 2.20
N LEU A 7 8.51 -15.08 2.64
CA LEU A 7 8.38 -15.72 3.96
C LEU A 7 9.39 -16.88 4.19
N PRO A 8 9.63 -17.80 3.22
CA PRO A 8 10.61 -18.86 3.38
C PRO A 8 12.05 -18.36 3.48
N ILE A 9 12.38 -17.29 2.75
CA ILE A 9 13.71 -16.66 2.79
C ILE A 9 13.95 -16.06 4.18
N LEU A 10 12.96 -15.39 4.76
CA LEU A 10 13.07 -14.82 6.10
C LEU A 10 13.23 -15.89 7.19
N ILE A 11 12.48 -16.99 7.07
CA ILE A 11 12.63 -18.15 7.95
C ILE A 11 14.05 -18.73 7.84
N SER A 12 14.56 -18.88 6.61
CA SER A 12 15.91 -19.39 6.36
C SER A 12 17.00 -18.46 6.91
N ILE A 13 16.88 -17.14 6.73
CA ILE A 13 17.80 -16.15 7.31
C ILE A 13 17.78 -16.24 8.84
N THR A 14 16.60 -16.32 9.46
CA THR A 14 16.44 -16.45 10.91
C THR A 14 17.07 -17.74 11.44
N GLN A 15 16.90 -18.86 10.71
CA GLN A 15 17.50 -20.15 11.05
C GLN A 15 19.03 -20.13 10.91
N SER A 16 19.56 -19.51 9.85
CA SER A 16 21.00 -19.34 9.65
C SER A 16 21.62 -18.47 10.76
N ILE A 17 20.95 -17.38 11.14
CA ILE A 17 21.31 -16.53 12.28
C ILE A 17 21.38 -17.33 13.58
N ASN A 18 20.36 -18.12 13.89
CA ASN A 18 20.33 -18.95 15.10
C ASN A 18 21.42 -20.04 15.07
N SER A 19 21.74 -20.57 13.88
CA SER A 19 22.81 -21.53 13.69
C SER A 19 24.18 -20.90 13.94
N ILE A 20 24.42 -19.69 13.43
CA ILE A 20 25.65 -18.92 13.69
C ILE A 20 25.80 -18.65 15.18
N LYS A 21 24.73 -18.21 15.87
CA LYS A 21 24.71 -17.97 17.32
C LYS A 21 24.98 -19.26 18.13
N SER A 22 24.47 -20.40 17.67
CA SER A 22 24.74 -21.69 18.31
C SER A 22 26.19 -22.13 18.10
N ILE A 23 26.76 -21.88 16.92
CA ILE A 23 28.16 -22.19 16.61
C ILE A 23 29.10 -21.28 17.42
N SER A 24 28.84 -19.97 17.50
CA SER A 24 29.65 -19.05 18.32
C SER A 24 29.67 -19.45 19.78
N GLY A 25 28.51 -19.76 20.35
CA GLY A 25 28.39 -20.24 21.75
C GLY A 25 29.02 -21.62 22.01
N ARG A 26 29.36 -22.37 20.95
CA ARG A 26 29.99 -23.70 21.02
C ARG A 26 31.50 -23.69 20.84
N ILE A 27 32.11 -22.57 20.44
CA ILE A 27 33.56 -22.45 20.35
C ILE A 27 34.12 -22.59 21.77
N PRO A 28 34.83 -23.69 22.10
CA PRO A 28 35.37 -23.88 23.43
C PRO A 28 36.47 -22.85 23.66
N ARG A 29 36.33 -22.03 24.71
CA ARG A 29 37.34 -21.04 25.12
C ARG A 29 38.71 -21.65 25.40
N SER A 30 38.78 -22.98 25.56
CA SER A 30 39.97 -23.78 25.87
C SER A 30 40.84 -24.18 24.67
N ILE A 31 40.36 -24.06 23.42
CA ILE A 31 41.17 -24.37 22.21
C ILE A 31 41.80 -23.13 21.54
N LEU A 32 41.61 -21.95 22.12
CA LEU A 32 42.21 -20.71 21.64
C LEU A 32 43.61 -20.54 22.26
N PRO A 33 44.64 -20.15 21.47
CA PRO A 33 46.00 -20.04 21.97
C PRO A 33 46.09 -19.01 23.10
N GLY A 34 46.90 -19.33 24.12
CA GLY A 34 46.96 -18.63 25.40
C GLY A 34 47.10 -17.11 25.31
N SER A 35 46.30 -16.43 26.14
CA SER A 35 46.42 -15.04 26.60
C SER A 35 47.36 -14.12 25.82
N GLY A 36 46.78 -13.39 24.86
CA GLY A 36 47.38 -12.26 24.14
C GLY A 36 46.29 -11.46 23.44
N ARG A 37 46.61 -10.27 22.88
CA ARG A 37 45.67 -9.37 22.16
C ARG A 37 44.73 -10.11 21.21
N THR A 38 45.21 -11.18 20.57
CA THR A 38 44.44 -12.04 19.65
C THR A 38 43.23 -12.78 20.28
N TYR A 39 43.23 -13.12 21.57
CA TYR A 39 42.08 -13.73 22.25
C TYR A 39 40.99 -12.69 22.51
N GLU A 40 41.40 -11.54 23.04
CA GLU A 40 40.53 -10.40 23.30
C GLU A 40 39.92 -9.87 22.00
N ASP A 41 40.72 -9.81 20.93
CA ASP A 41 40.27 -9.43 19.58
C ASP A 41 39.23 -10.41 19.02
N LEU A 42 39.40 -11.72 19.20
CA LEU A 42 38.44 -12.75 18.76
C LEU A 42 37.14 -12.73 19.57
N GLU A 43 37.22 -12.61 20.90
CA GLU A 43 36.05 -12.50 21.78
C GLU A 43 35.26 -11.22 21.50
N ASN A 44 35.95 -10.10 21.23
CA ASN A 44 35.33 -8.85 20.79
C ASN A 44 34.67 -8.98 19.40
N HIS A 45 35.31 -9.70 18.46
CA HIS A 45 34.74 -9.92 17.13
C HIS A 45 33.48 -10.77 17.17
N ILE A 46 33.48 -11.86 17.95
CA ILE A 46 32.30 -12.72 18.14
C ILE A 46 31.17 -11.93 18.79
N THR A 47 31.45 -11.16 19.84
CA THR A 47 30.46 -10.30 20.51
C THR A 47 29.86 -9.26 19.55
N THR A 48 30.70 -8.68 18.69
CA THR A 48 30.27 -7.72 17.66
C THR A 48 29.35 -8.39 16.64
N LEU A 49 29.72 -9.57 16.14
CA LEU A 49 28.91 -10.34 15.19
C LEU A 49 27.57 -10.75 15.79
N GLU A 50 27.54 -11.20 17.05
CA GLU A 50 26.30 -11.54 17.76
C GLU A 50 25.37 -10.32 17.87
N GLY A 51 25.91 -9.15 18.19
CA GLY A 51 25.15 -7.90 18.22
C GLY A 51 24.60 -7.49 16.86
N GLN A 52 25.39 -7.63 15.78
CA GLN A 52 24.95 -7.36 14.41
C GLN A 52 23.84 -8.31 13.97
N VAL A 53 23.95 -9.57 14.34
CA VAL A 53 22.97 -10.63 14.03
C VAL A 53 21.65 -10.39 14.77
N GLU A 54 21.69 -10.03 16.04
CA GLU A 54 20.47 -9.70 16.80
C GLU A 54 19.80 -8.42 16.23
N ASN A 55 20.60 -7.40 15.90
CA ASN A 55 20.10 -6.18 15.24
C ASN A 55 19.43 -6.48 13.89
N LEU A 56 20.00 -7.38 13.08
CA LEU A 56 19.43 -7.79 11.81
C LEU A 56 18.11 -8.55 12.00
N LYS A 57 18.07 -9.48 12.96
CA LYS A 57 16.85 -10.21 13.34
C LYS A 57 15.74 -9.26 13.79
N ASP A 58 16.06 -8.26 14.61
CA ASP A 58 15.09 -7.28 15.09
C ASP A 58 14.56 -6.41 13.94
N LYS A 59 15.45 -5.98 13.03
CA LYS A 59 15.06 -5.27 11.80
C LYS A 59 14.13 -6.11 10.95
N ILE A 60 14.42 -7.39 10.73
CA ILE A 60 13.56 -8.30 9.96
C ILE A 60 12.20 -8.44 10.64
N ASN A 61 12.17 -8.73 11.94
CA ASN A 61 10.94 -8.95 12.69
C ASN A 61 10.06 -7.71 12.82
N THR A 62 10.64 -6.50 12.68
CA THR A 62 9.89 -5.24 12.79
C THR A 62 9.52 -4.67 11.43
N LYS A 63 10.49 -4.57 10.51
CA LYS A 63 10.30 -3.92 9.20
C LYS A 63 9.46 -4.73 8.25
N PHE A 64 9.51 -6.06 8.32
CA PHE A 64 8.72 -6.88 7.41
C PHE A 64 7.21 -6.85 7.72
N PRO A 65 6.77 -6.92 8.99
CA PRO A 65 5.37 -6.66 9.33
C PRO A 65 4.90 -5.24 8.98
N GLU A 66 5.74 -4.21 9.20
CA GLU A 66 5.44 -2.82 8.79
C GLU A 66 5.16 -2.75 7.28
N LEU A 67 6.06 -3.31 6.47
CA LEU A 67 5.93 -3.39 5.02
C LEU A 67 4.69 -4.18 4.58
N SER A 68 4.42 -5.32 5.22
CA SER A 68 3.23 -6.12 4.93
C SER A 68 1.94 -5.35 5.23
N ARG A 69 1.92 -4.53 6.28
CA ARG A 69 0.79 -3.62 6.58
C ARG A 69 0.68 -2.54 5.52
N LEU A 70 1.80 -1.94 5.11
CA LEU A 70 1.86 -0.94 4.05
C LEU A 70 1.25 -1.46 2.74
N ILE A 71 1.73 -2.59 2.23
CA ILE A 71 1.24 -3.23 1.00
C ILE A 71 -0.26 -3.52 1.08
N ARG A 72 -0.74 -4.03 2.22
CA ARG A 72 -2.18 -4.30 2.42
C ARG A 72 -3.02 -3.02 2.42
N SER A 73 -2.55 -1.96 3.08
CA SER A 73 -3.25 -0.67 3.07
C SER A 73 -3.36 -0.10 1.66
N TYR A 74 -2.27 -0.08 0.90
CA TYR A 74 -2.28 0.38 -0.50
C TYR A 74 -3.20 -0.50 -1.37
N SER A 75 -3.08 -1.82 -1.28
CA SER A 75 -3.90 -2.75 -2.07
C SER A 75 -5.39 -2.59 -1.78
N ARG A 76 -5.75 -2.41 -0.50
CA ARG A 76 -7.14 -2.17 -0.10
C ARG A 76 -7.67 -0.85 -0.65
N THR A 77 -6.93 0.25 -0.47
CA THR A 77 -7.34 1.56 -0.98
C THR A 77 -7.46 1.58 -2.50
N ILE A 78 -6.53 0.92 -3.22
CA ILE A 78 -6.61 0.72 -4.67
C ILE A 78 -7.89 -0.04 -5.03
N SER A 79 -8.22 -1.12 -4.30
CA SER A 79 -9.46 -1.87 -4.54
C SER A 79 -10.71 -1.02 -4.31
N ASP A 80 -10.76 -0.21 -3.25
CA ASP A 80 -11.89 0.68 -2.98
C ASP A 80 -12.05 1.72 -4.10
N ILE A 81 -10.95 2.29 -4.60
CA ILE A 81 -10.93 3.21 -5.75
C ILE A 81 -11.46 2.54 -7.02
N ARG A 82 -11.00 1.32 -7.32
CA ARG A 82 -11.44 0.55 -8.50
C ARG A 82 -12.94 0.30 -8.47
N ILE A 83 -13.46 -0.08 -7.30
CA ILE A 83 -14.90 -0.31 -7.11
C ILE A 83 -15.68 0.99 -7.34
N ALA A 84 -15.26 2.10 -6.73
CA ALA A 84 -15.93 3.39 -6.89
C ALA A 84 -15.92 3.90 -8.35
N GLY A 85 -14.80 3.75 -9.05
CA GLY A 85 -14.67 4.06 -10.48
C GLY A 85 -15.59 3.20 -11.33
N ALA A 86 -15.53 1.88 -11.16
CA ALA A 86 -16.36 0.93 -11.91
C ALA A 86 -17.87 1.12 -11.66
N LEU A 87 -18.27 1.43 -10.43
CA LEU A 87 -19.67 1.73 -10.12
C LEU A 87 -20.12 3.01 -10.83
N SER A 88 -19.30 4.06 -10.81
CA SER A 88 -19.62 5.32 -11.50
C SER A 88 -19.76 5.11 -13.01
N ASP A 89 -18.83 4.36 -13.61
CA ASP A 89 -18.86 3.97 -15.02
C ASP A 89 -20.15 3.21 -15.36
N LYS A 90 -20.47 2.19 -14.56
CA LYS A 90 -21.64 1.35 -14.80
C LYS A 90 -22.95 2.12 -14.68
N ILE A 91 -23.03 3.05 -13.73
CA ILE A 91 -24.19 3.94 -13.60
C ILE A 91 -24.26 4.83 -14.85
N GLY A 92 -23.14 5.37 -15.32
CA GLY A 92 -23.06 6.17 -16.55
C GLY A 92 -23.63 5.44 -17.76
N GLU A 93 -23.22 4.18 -17.98
CA GLU A 93 -23.77 3.32 -19.03
C GLU A 93 -25.31 3.21 -18.93
N LEU A 94 -25.84 2.98 -17.73
CA LEU A 94 -27.30 2.86 -17.52
C LEU A 94 -28.05 4.13 -17.94
N TYR A 95 -27.53 5.33 -17.64
CA TYR A 95 -28.10 6.59 -18.10
C TYR A 95 -28.06 6.76 -19.63
N GLY A 96 -27.09 6.13 -20.30
CA GLY A 96 -27.02 6.07 -21.76
C GLY A 96 -28.06 5.12 -22.39
N LEU A 97 -28.54 4.14 -21.62
CA LEU A 97 -29.48 3.13 -22.10
C LEU A 97 -30.96 3.46 -21.83
N SER A 98 -31.27 4.16 -20.74
CA SER A 98 -32.64 4.52 -20.40
C SER A 98 -32.75 5.87 -19.70
N SER A 99 -33.64 6.74 -20.21
CA SER A 99 -34.00 8.00 -19.57
C SER A 99 -34.78 7.81 -18.26
N GLU A 100 -35.32 6.63 -17.99
CA GLU A 100 -36.01 6.32 -16.74
C GLU A 100 -35.04 6.25 -15.54
N MET A 101 -33.74 6.07 -15.81
CA MET A 101 -32.69 6.06 -14.77
C MET A 101 -32.62 7.37 -13.98
N ILE A 102 -33.13 8.47 -14.55
CA ILE A 102 -33.30 9.77 -13.88
C ILE A 102 -34.05 9.63 -12.54
N LYS A 103 -35.01 8.71 -12.44
CA LYS A 103 -35.77 8.48 -11.19
C LYS A 103 -34.87 7.99 -10.04
N PHE A 104 -33.71 7.43 -10.36
CA PHE A 104 -32.74 6.90 -9.41
C PHE A 104 -31.54 7.82 -9.18
N THR A 105 -31.49 9.02 -9.81
CA THR A 105 -30.33 9.94 -9.67
C THR A 105 -29.98 10.23 -8.23
N SER A 106 -30.96 10.57 -7.39
CA SER A 106 -30.67 10.88 -5.98
C SER A 106 -30.04 9.69 -5.25
N MET A 107 -30.53 8.46 -5.49
CA MET A 107 -29.97 7.25 -4.89
C MET A 107 -28.52 7.01 -5.35
N PHE A 108 -28.26 7.10 -6.66
CA PHE A 108 -26.92 6.91 -7.19
C PHE A 108 -25.94 8.00 -6.73
N THR A 109 -26.35 9.26 -6.74
CA THR A 109 -25.53 10.37 -6.23
C THR A 109 -25.17 10.16 -4.77
N ASN A 110 -26.12 9.68 -3.93
CA ASN A 110 -25.85 9.37 -2.53
C ASN A 110 -24.86 8.20 -2.36
N ASN A 111 -24.98 7.15 -3.19
CA ASN A 111 -24.04 6.02 -3.17
C ASN A 111 -22.63 6.47 -3.57
N ILE A 112 -22.50 7.24 -4.65
CA ILE A 112 -21.21 7.78 -5.11
C ILE A 112 -20.60 8.70 -4.06
N GLN A 113 -21.40 9.50 -3.37
CA GLN A 113 -20.94 10.33 -2.25
C GLN A 113 -20.39 9.47 -1.09
N SER A 114 -21.06 8.35 -0.78
CA SER A 114 -20.58 7.40 0.23
C SER A 114 -19.26 6.75 -0.17
N ASP A 115 -19.15 6.31 -1.42
CA ASP A 115 -17.92 5.76 -1.98
C ASP A 115 -16.77 6.77 -1.95
N TYR A 116 -17.04 8.02 -2.33
CA TYR A 116 -16.08 9.11 -2.22
C TYR A 116 -15.58 9.29 -0.79
N SER A 117 -16.47 9.34 0.20
CA SER A 117 -16.09 9.47 1.61
C SER A 117 -15.26 8.28 2.11
N ARG A 118 -15.61 7.06 1.71
CA ARG A 118 -14.85 5.85 2.05
C ARG A 118 -13.45 5.88 1.43
N VAL A 119 -13.35 6.16 0.13
CA VAL A 119 -12.09 6.19 -0.61
C VAL A 119 -11.17 7.29 -0.10
N THR A 120 -11.68 8.51 0.08
CA THR A 120 -10.86 9.63 0.58
C THR A 120 -10.32 9.36 1.98
N SER A 121 -11.12 8.77 2.86
CA SER A 121 -10.67 8.31 4.17
C SER A 121 -9.57 7.24 4.04
N GLY A 122 -9.72 6.29 3.12
CA GLY A 122 -8.71 5.27 2.82
C GLY A 122 -7.39 5.88 2.37
N VAL A 123 -7.42 6.88 1.49
CA VAL A 123 -6.24 7.58 1.00
C VAL A 123 -5.58 8.43 2.09
N GLN A 124 -6.37 9.14 2.90
CA GLN A 124 -5.82 9.96 3.99
C GLN A 124 -5.04 9.13 5.01
N ASN A 125 -5.50 7.89 5.25
CA ASN A 125 -4.88 6.93 6.17
C ASN A 125 -3.73 6.12 5.54
N LEU A 126 -3.38 6.36 4.27
CA LEU A 126 -2.22 5.69 3.67
C LEU A 126 -0.92 6.17 4.33
N PRO A 127 -0.04 5.24 4.77
CA PRO A 127 1.28 5.59 5.25
C PRO A 127 2.18 6.05 4.10
N GLU A 128 3.22 6.79 4.45
CA GLU A 128 4.40 7.03 3.58
C GLU A 128 4.11 7.71 2.23
N LEU A 129 3.02 8.49 2.14
CA LEU A 129 2.81 9.40 1.01
C LEU A 129 3.70 10.64 1.14
N SER A 130 4.48 10.93 0.10
CA SER A 130 5.17 12.22 -0.01
C SER A 130 4.18 13.38 -0.18
N VAL A 131 4.66 14.61 0.06
CA VAL A 131 3.86 15.83 -0.11
C VAL A 131 3.31 15.95 -1.54
N GLU A 132 4.12 15.60 -2.54
CA GLU A 132 3.74 15.71 -3.96
C GLU A 132 2.72 14.63 -4.38
N GLU A 133 2.89 13.40 -3.90
CA GLU A 133 1.92 12.31 -4.14
C GLU A 133 0.57 12.63 -3.47
N ARG A 134 0.60 13.16 -2.25
CA ARG A 134 -0.59 13.62 -1.53
C ARG A 134 -1.29 14.76 -2.27
N GLY A 135 -0.54 15.78 -2.68
CA GLY A 135 -1.10 16.90 -3.44
C GLY A 135 -1.65 16.50 -4.82
N SER A 136 -1.10 15.45 -5.43
CA SER A 136 -1.63 14.91 -6.70
C SER A 136 -2.94 14.17 -6.50
N LEU A 137 -3.04 13.31 -5.48
CA LEU A 137 -4.29 12.64 -5.13
C LEU A 137 -5.36 13.64 -4.68
N GLU A 138 -5.00 14.65 -3.88
CA GLU A 138 -5.93 15.67 -3.41
C GLU A 138 -6.58 16.44 -4.57
N ARG A 139 -5.81 16.83 -5.59
CA ARG A 139 -6.34 17.47 -6.80
C ARG A 139 -7.39 16.59 -7.49
N ILE A 140 -7.09 15.30 -7.65
CA ILE A 140 -8.03 14.33 -8.25
C ILE A 140 -9.31 14.23 -7.41
N PHE A 141 -9.21 14.13 -6.09
CA PHE A 141 -10.38 14.01 -5.22
C PHE A 141 -11.20 15.31 -5.15
N VAL A 142 -10.57 16.48 -5.25
CA VAL A 142 -11.29 17.75 -5.40
C VAL A 142 -12.11 17.74 -6.70
N GLU A 143 -11.55 17.29 -7.82
CA GLU A 143 -12.28 17.18 -9.09
C GLU A 143 -13.45 16.20 -8.98
N ILE A 144 -13.27 15.03 -8.34
CA ILE A 144 -14.36 14.07 -8.10
C ILE A 144 -15.46 14.70 -7.24
N ARG A 145 -15.10 15.37 -6.14
CA ARG A 145 -16.06 16.04 -5.25
C ARG A 145 -16.90 17.07 -6.00
N ASP A 146 -16.24 17.86 -6.84
CA ASP A 146 -16.92 18.92 -7.60
C ASP A 146 -17.86 18.30 -8.64
N LEU A 147 -17.49 17.18 -9.29
CA LEU A 147 -18.37 16.41 -10.16
C LEU A 147 -19.57 15.80 -9.43
N ILE A 148 -19.39 15.30 -8.21
CA ILE A 148 -20.49 14.78 -7.38
C ILE A 148 -21.45 15.91 -6.99
N ARG A 149 -20.91 17.10 -6.69
CA ARG A 149 -21.74 18.28 -6.47
C ARG A 149 -22.53 18.63 -7.72
N ASP A 150 -21.89 18.63 -8.89
CA ASP A 150 -22.57 18.89 -10.15
C ASP A 150 -23.68 17.86 -10.43
N LEU A 151 -23.48 16.58 -10.10
CA LEU A 151 -24.53 15.55 -10.18
C LEU A 151 -25.73 15.83 -9.26
N ARG A 152 -25.49 16.41 -8.08
CA ARG A 152 -26.55 16.79 -7.15
C ARG A 152 -27.31 18.01 -7.63
N ASP A 153 -26.60 18.99 -8.19
CA ASP A 153 -27.16 20.28 -8.60
C ASP A 153 -27.77 20.21 -10.02
N SER A 154 -27.43 19.18 -10.79
CA SER A 154 -28.05 18.81 -12.08
C SER A 154 -29.50 18.36 -11.85
N ASN A 155 -30.42 19.32 -11.70
CA ASN A 155 -31.86 19.08 -11.59
C ASN A 155 -32.37 18.16 -12.71
N GLN A 156 -32.50 16.85 -12.42
CA GLN A 156 -33.30 15.77 -13.04
C GLN A 156 -33.58 15.72 -14.56
N SER A 157 -33.09 16.59 -15.44
CA SER A 157 -33.59 16.67 -16.83
C SER A 157 -32.58 16.33 -17.92
N ASN A 158 -31.29 16.27 -17.59
CA ASN A 158 -30.24 16.06 -18.60
C ASN A 158 -29.45 14.78 -18.33
N SER A 159 -30.03 13.64 -18.74
CA SER A 159 -29.42 12.30 -18.66
C SER A 159 -27.99 12.28 -19.21
N GLU A 160 -27.77 13.04 -20.29
CA GLU A 160 -26.49 13.10 -20.98
C GLU A 160 -25.43 13.86 -20.18
N SER A 161 -25.81 14.95 -19.48
CA SER A 161 -24.89 15.61 -18.54
C SER A 161 -24.57 14.73 -17.33
N ILE A 162 -25.55 14.00 -16.81
CA ILE A 162 -25.34 13.04 -15.72
C ILE A 162 -24.36 11.95 -16.16
N ARG A 163 -24.58 11.35 -17.34
CA ARG A 163 -23.70 10.35 -17.94
C ARG A 163 -22.26 10.86 -18.07
N ARG A 164 -22.06 12.04 -18.68
CA ARG A 164 -20.72 12.62 -18.82
C ARG A 164 -20.04 12.88 -17.48
N ASN A 165 -20.77 13.33 -16.46
CA ASN A 165 -20.19 13.54 -15.13
C ASN A 165 -19.77 12.21 -14.49
N LEU A 166 -20.56 11.15 -14.65
CA LEU A 166 -20.23 9.80 -14.17
C LEU A 166 -18.99 9.22 -14.86
N GLU A 167 -18.88 9.38 -16.18
CA GLU A 167 -17.69 8.99 -16.96
C GLU A 167 -16.44 9.75 -16.50
N ARG A 168 -16.58 11.06 -16.23
CA ARG A 168 -15.48 11.86 -15.69
C ARG A 168 -15.09 11.40 -14.29
N ILE A 169 -16.05 11.09 -13.41
CA ILE A 169 -15.77 10.54 -12.08
C ILE A 169 -15.01 9.22 -12.20
N SER A 170 -15.48 8.31 -13.05
CA SER A 170 -14.81 7.03 -13.35
C SER A 170 -13.35 7.26 -13.78
N THR A 171 -13.15 8.15 -14.75
CA THR A 171 -11.82 8.50 -15.27
C THR A 171 -10.88 9.02 -14.16
N ARG A 172 -11.37 9.92 -13.30
CA ARG A 172 -10.59 10.45 -12.18
C ARG A 172 -10.25 9.37 -11.15
N TYR A 173 -11.15 8.42 -10.89
CA TYR A 173 -10.82 7.26 -10.06
C TYR A 173 -9.74 6.38 -10.71
N SER A 174 -9.77 6.17 -12.03
CA SER A 174 -8.69 5.48 -12.75
C SER A 174 -7.35 6.21 -12.66
N ASP A 175 -7.35 7.55 -12.69
CA ASP A 175 -6.13 8.34 -12.48
C ASP A 175 -5.56 8.13 -11.06
N ALA A 176 -6.42 8.12 -10.04
CA ALA A 176 -6.02 7.81 -8.66
C ALA A 176 -5.50 6.38 -8.51
N GLU A 177 -6.17 5.40 -9.14
CA GLU A 177 -5.74 4.00 -9.18
C GLU A 177 -4.34 3.88 -9.78
N PHE A 178 -4.10 4.54 -10.91
CA PHE A 178 -2.82 4.52 -11.60
C PHE A 178 -1.71 5.07 -10.72
N LEU A 179 -1.93 6.22 -10.08
CA LEU A 179 -0.97 6.81 -9.15
C LEU A 179 -0.65 5.85 -8.00
N LEU A 180 -1.66 5.35 -7.29
CA LEU A 180 -1.42 4.45 -6.15
C LEU A 180 -0.79 3.13 -6.57
N SER A 181 -1.14 2.60 -7.74
CA SER A 181 -0.51 1.38 -8.29
C SER A 181 0.96 1.60 -8.60
N LYS A 182 1.32 2.78 -9.15
CA LYS A 182 2.72 3.16 -9.35
C LYS A 182 3.48 3.24 -8.02
N LEU A 183 2.85 3.78 -6.97
CA LEU A 183 3.45 3.85 -5.63
C LEU A 183 3.63 2.48 -5.00
N LEU A 184 2.61 1.63 -5.07
CA LEU A 184 2.70 0.25 -4.61
C LEU A 184 3.82 -0.50 -5.34
N ASN A 185 3.95 -0.32 -6.65
CA ASN A 185 5.04 -0.91 -7.42
C ASN A 185 6.41 -0.38 -7.01
N LYS A 186 6.54 0.91 -6.67
CA LYS A 186 7.79 1.48 -6.14
C LYS A 186 8.15 0.87 -4.78
N ILE A 187 7.17 0.70 -3.90
CA ILE A 187 7.35 0.02 -2.59
C ILE A 187 7.81 -1.41 -2.83
N LEU A 188 7.18 -2.15 -3.75
CA LEU A 188 7.56 -3.52 -4.07
C LEU A 188 8.94 -3.62 -4.72
N ALA A 189 9.30 -2.67 -5.60
CA ALA A 189 10.60 -2.63 -6.26
C ALA A 189 11.74 -2.33 -5.28
N SER A 190 11.49 -1.56 -4.22
CA SER A 190 12.49 -1.36 -3.16
C SER A 190 12.83 -2.62 -2.35
N LEU A 191 12.09 -3.72 -2.56
CA LEU A 191 12.30 -5.00 -1.90
C LEU A 191 13.09 -6.00 -2.73
N ASP A 192 13.33 -5.73 -4.02
CA ASP A 192 14.11 -6.61 -4.90
C ASP A 192 15.60 -6.23 -4.75
N PRO A 193 16.42 -7.06 -4.08
CA PRO A 193 17.85 -6.81 -3.94
C PRO A 193 18.53 -7.26 -5.24
N ARG A 194 18.45 -6.42 -6.28
CA ARG A 194 19.32 -6.57 -7.45
C ARG A 194 20.71 -6.02 -7.17
#